data_AF-A0A0W0FR43-F1
#
_entry.id   AF-A0A0W0FR43-F1
#
_cell.length_a   1.000
_cell.length_b   1.000
_cell.length_c   1.000
_cell.angle_alpha   90.00
_cell.angle_beta   90.00
_cell.angle_gamma   90.00
#
_symmetry.space_group_name_H-M   'P 1'
#
loop_
_entity.id
_entity.type
_entity.pdbx_description
1 polymer ?
#
loop_
_entity_poly.entity_id
_entity_poly.type
_entity_poly.pdbx_seq_one_letter_code
_entity_poly.pdbx_strand_id
1 'polypeptide(L)'
;MADVSDTAINEAYLDVRSDKSDTNWLLLDYESDRSDKLKVTQTGTGGLSELKDMLDDSKASFAYVRVQYSNDKESTREKFILVVWIGPSCKVMRKAKISVHAADVKSVLRVFSIEVAAREKDDLNEDPIVVRLRKLIINNQQSARRSPRSTPQLNMDPAKLAKLQAQAAANRIVHAAVGANTFAIYGAGHVKELTELVPGILNQLGPDSLASLRKLAESYQAIQQSQQRPPNAGATQDDDDDDVPDLVENFDVEAEQKVAGLD
;
A
#
# COMPACT_ATOMS: atom_id res chain seq x y z
N MET A 1 -5.03 -34.54 10.63
CA MET A 1 -4.92 -33.15 11.09
C MET A 1 -3.51 -32.97 11.57
N ALA A 2 -2.87 -31.88 11.19
CA ALA A 2 -1.57 -31.52 11.72
C ALA A 2 -1.72 -30.99 13.14
N ASP A 3 -0.74 -31.28 14.00
CA ASP A 3 -0.64 -30.64 15.30
C ASP A 3 0.21 -29.36 15.14
N VAL A 4 -0.46 -28.22 15.29
CA VAL A 4 0.10 -26.86 15.21
C VAL A 4 -0.01 -26.14 16.56
N SER A 5 -0.11 -26.89 17.66
CA SER A 5 -0.32 -26.34 19.01
C SER A 5 0.94 -25.75 19.66
N ASP A 6 2.12 -25.96 19.06
CA ASP A 6 3.38 -25.42 19.56
C ASP A 6 3.36 -23.89 19.59
N THR A 7 3.53 -23.31 20.79
CA THR A 7 3.46 -21.86 21.01
C THR A 7 4.54 -21.11 20.24
N ALA A 8 5.68 -21.75 19.98
CA ALA A 8 6.78 -21.17 19.20
C ALA A 8 6.33 -20.79 17.77
N ILE A 9 5.33 -21.49 17.20
CA ILE A 9 4.79 -21.16 15.88
C ILE A 9 4.14 -19.78 15.90
N ASN A 10 3.34 -19.48 16.93
CA ASN A 10 2.68 -18.18 17.05
C ASN A 10 3.70 -17.07 17.36
N GLU A 11 4.71 -17.35 18.18
CA GLU A 11 5.78 -16.39 18.47
C GLU A 11 6.56 -16.03 17.21
N ALA A 12 7.04 -17.01 16.45
CA ALA A 12 7.75 -16.78 15.19
C ALA A 12 6.87 -16.09 14.14
N TYR A 13 5.58 -16.44 14.08
CA TYR A 13 4.62 -15.79 13.19
C TYR A 13 4.45 -14.30 13.52
N LEU A 14 4.33 -13.96 14.80
CA LEU A 14 4.23 -12.57 15.23
C LEU A 14 5.54 -11.81 15.01
N ASP A 15 6.68 -12.48 15.17
CA ASP A 15 8.00 -11.90 14.92
C ASP A 15 8.19 -11.51 13.44
N VAL A 16 7.90 -12.44 12.50
CA VAL A 16 7.95 -12.15 11.05
C VAL A 16 7.01 -11.01 10.64
N ARG A 17 5.88 -10.85 11.36
CA ARG A 17 4.89 -9.80 11.11
C ARG A 17 5.21 -8.47 11.78
N SER A 18 6.21 -8.42 12.65
CA SER A 18 6.59 -7.23 13.37
C SER A 18 7.48 -6.35 12.50
N ASP A 19 7.07 -5.10 12.29
CA ASP A 19 7.90 -4.10 11.60
C ASP A 19 9.14 -3.70 12.42
N LYS A 20 9.22 -4.16 13.68
CA LYS A 20 10.35 -3.93 14.59
C LYS A 20 11.38 -5.05 14.56
N SER A 21 11.07 -6.15 13.88
CA SER A 21 11.94 -7.31 13.77
C SER A 21 12.52 -7.39 12.36
N ASP A 22 13.79 -7.74 12.28
CA ASP A 22 14.46 -8.00 11.01
C ASP A 22 14.08 -9.38 10.45
N THR A 23 13.54 -10.28 11.29
CA THR A 23 13.06 -11.60 10.87
C THR A 23 12.01 -11.44 9.79
N ASN A 24 12.25 -12.03 8.62
CA ASN A 24 11.34 -11.91 7.47
C ASN A 24 10.89 -13.27 6.94
N TRP A 25 11.35 -14.38 7.50
CA TRP A 25 10.74 -15.68 7.25
C TRP A 25 10.85 -16.63 8.44
N LEU A 26 9.95 -17.62 8.46
CA LEU A 26 10.00 -18.80 9.32
C LEU A 26 9.74 -20.07 8.50
N LEU A 27 10.30 -21.19 8.97
CA LEU A 27 10.14 -22.52 8.41
C LEU A 27 9.57 -23.46 9.47
N LEU A 28 8.51 -24.16 9.07
CA LEU A 28 7.86 -25.22 9.83
C LEU A 28 8.15 -26.57 9.19
N ASP A 29 8.75 -27.46 9.95
CA ASP A 29 8.94 -28.85 9.57
C ASP A 29 8.18 -29.79 10.49
N TYR A 30 7.89 -30.97 9.99
CA TYR A 30 7.37 -32.05 10.83
C TYR A 30 8.45 -32.53 11.79
N GLU A 31 8.07 -32.79 13.03
CA GLU A 31 8.97 -33.28 14.07
C GLU A 31 9.70 -34.58 13.65
N SER A 32 8.98 -35.46 12.94
CA SER A 32 9.52 -36.65 12.31
C SER A 32 8.64 -37.12 11.16
N ASP A 33 9.12 -38.10 10.38
CA ASP A 33 8.34 -38.70 9.28
C ASP A 33 7.04 -39.40 9.71
N ARG A 34 6.93 -39.76 10.99
CA ARG A 34 5.76 -40.47 11.54
C ARG A 34 4.83 -39.55 12.33
N SER A 35 5.31 -38.37 12.73
CA SER A 35 4.54 -37.38 13.50
C SER A 35 3.83 -36.42 12.56
N ASP A 36 2.59 -36.06 12.86
CA ASP A 36 1.86 -34.98 12.19
C ASP A 36 2.04 -33.63 12.92
N LYS A 37 2.91 -33.58 13.93
CA LYS A 37 3.27 -32.36 14.67
C LYS A 37 4.27 -31.50 13.89
N LEU A 38 3.94 -30.22 13.77
CA LEU A 38 4.79 -29.19 13.18
C LEU A 38 5.52 -28.41 14.28
N LYS A 39 6.74 -27.99 13.98
CA LYS A 39 7.56 -27.13 14.84
C LYS A 39 8.29 -26.10 14.01
N VAL A 40 8.61 -24.97 14.61
CA VAL A 40 9.54 -24.00 14.00
C VAL A 40 10.93 -24.63 14.01
N THR A 41 11.50 -24.84 12.83
CA THR A 41 12.87 -25.36 12.69
C THR A 41 13.86 -24.25 12.47
N GLN A 42 13.50 -23.24 11.67
CA GLN A 42 14.38 -22.13 11.33
C GLN A 42 13.60 -20.83 11.13
N THR A 43 14.28 -19.72 11.35
CA THR A 43 13.83 -18.36 11.06
C THR A 43 15.02 -17.58 10.49
N GLY A 44 14.77 -16.54 9.70
CA GLY A 44 15.87 -15.76 9.13
C GLY A 44 15.46 -14.40 8.60
N THR A 45 16.44 -13.71 8.04
CA THR A 45 16.37 -12.31 7.60
C THR A 45 16.73 -12.15 6.13
N GLY A 46 17.10 -13.22 5.42
CA GLY A 46 17.48 -13.22 4.01
C GLY A 46 16.34 -13.52 3.03
N GLY A 47 15.09 -13.48 3.50
CA GLY A 47 13.90 -13.60 2.67
C GLY A 47 13.79 -14.93 1.90
N LEU A 48 13.26 -14.86 0.69
CA LEU A 48 13.07 -16.04 -0.17
C LEU A 48 14.38 -16.71 -0.57
N SER A 49 15.46 -15.94 -0.78
CA SER A 49 16.74 -16.49 -1.21
C SER A 49 17.34 -17.40 -0.14
N GLU A 50 17.39 -16.94 1.11
CA GLU A 50 17.89 -17.75 2.23
C GLU A 50 16.97 -18.95 2.50
N LEU A 51 15.65 -18.75 2.46
CA LEU A 51 14.69 -19.84 2.65
C LEU A 51 14.90 -20.97 1.63
N LYS A 52 15.16 -20.67 0.35
CA LYS A 52 15.40 -21.68 -0.70
C LYS A 52 16.54 -22.63 -0.35
N ASP A 53 17.58 -22.11 0.30
CA ASP A 53 18.75 -22.91 0.67
C ASP A 53 18.46 -23.84 1.86
N MET A 54 17.52 -23.44 2.73
CA MET A 54 17.09 -24.22 3.89
C MET A 54 16.09 -25.33 3.57
N LEU A 55 15.50 -25.33 2.37
CA LEU A 55 14.54 -26.34 1.95
C LEU A 55 15.21 -27.66 1.56
N ASP A 56 14.63 -28.74 2.07
CA ASP A 56 15.07 -30.12 1.90
C ASP A 56 14.13 -30.87 0.95
N ASP A 57 14.69 -31.46 -0.10
CA ASP A 57 13.96 -32.17 -1.15
C ASP A 57 13.28 -33.46 -0.66
N SER A 58 13.72 -34.00 0.48
CA SER A 58 13.13 -35.18 1.10
C SER A 58 11.93 -34.88 2.00
N LYS A 59 11.67 -33.59 2.28
CA LYS A 59 10.66 -33.16 3.25
C LYS A 59 9.49 -32.45 2.57
N ALA A 60 8.39 -32.39 3.31
CA ALA A 60 7.36 -31.39 3.07
C ALA A 60 7.36 -30.43 4.24
N SER A 61 7.24 -29.14 3.95
CA SER A 61 7.43 -28.07 4.92
C SER A 61 6.47 -26.93 4.62
N PHE A 62 6.25 -26.07 5.60
CA PHE A 62 5.50 -24.83 5.40
C PHE A 62 6.41 -23.67 5.77
N ALA A 63 6.38 -22.60 4.99
CA ALA A 63 7.12 -21.40 5.33
C ALA A 63 6.23 -20.16 5.22
N TYR A 64 6.54 -19.16 6.01
CA TYR A 64 5.83 -17.88 6.00
C TYR A 64 6.83 -16.78 5.83
N VAL A 65 6.64 -15.95 4.80
CA VAL A 65 7.66 -15.02 4.33
C VAL A 65 7.07 -13.64 4.13
N ARG A 66 7.75 -12.62 4.64
CA ARG A 66 7.54 -11.21 4.33
C ARG A 66 8.35 -10.87 3.07
N VAL A 67 7.63 -10.58 1.98
CA VAL A 67 8.18 -10.15 0.70
C VAL A 67 8.00 -8.65 0.58
N GLN A 68 9.12 -7.93 0.47
CA GLN A 68 9.15 -6.50 0.25
C GLN A 68 9.44 -6.22 -1.21
N TYR A 69 8.59 -5.44 -1.88
CA TYR A 69 8.85 -5.02 -3.25
C TYR A 69 8.38 -3.59 -3.50
N SER A 70 9.10 -2.87 -4.36
CA SER A 70 8.73 -1.52 -4.77
C SER A 70 7.70 -1.55 -5.89
N ASN A 71 6.66 -0.72 -5.77
CA ASN A 71 5.67 -0.55 -6.83
C ASN A 71 5.95 0.70 -7.69
N ASP A 72 6.55 1.72 -7.09
CA ASP A 72 7.01 2.97 -7.72
C ASP A 72 8.22 3.51 -6.93
N LYS A 73 8.71 4.70 -7.29
CA LYS A 73 9.92 5.31 -6.72
C LYS A 73 9.77 5.67 -5.23
N GLU A 74 8.55 5.76 -4.72
CA GLU A 74 8.26 6.25 -3.37
C GLU A 74 7.54 5.21 -2.49
N SER A 75 7.03 4.12 -3.06
CA SER A 75 6.24 3.10 -2.36
C SER A 75 6.88 1.72 -2.41
N THR A 76 7.52 1.34 -1.31
CA THR A 76 7.77 -0.06 -0.95
C THR A 76 6.53 -0.65 -0.30
N ARG A 77 6.22 -1.90 -0.63
CA ARG A 77 5.10 -2.63 -0.04
C ARG A 77 5.58 -3.95 0.51
N GLU A 78 5.11 -4.25 1.70
CA GLU A 78 5.33 -5.54 2.34
C GLU A 78 4.08 -6.40 2.20
N LYS A 79 4.29 -7.63 1.74
CA LYS A 79 3.24 -8.63 1.61
C LYS A 79 3.73 -9.94 2.18
N PHE A 80 2.85 -10.61 2.91
CA PHE A 80 3.13 -11.93 3.45
C PHE A 80 2.65 -13.01 2.50
N ILE A 81 3.43 -14.07 2.36
CA ILE A 81 3.06 -15.26 1.59
C ILE A 81 3.17 -16.51 2.47
N LEU A 82 2.31 -17.49 2.19
CA LEU A 82 2.40 -18.82 2.74
C LEU A 82 2.96 -19.75 1.66
N VAL A 83 4.11 -20.37 1.92
CA VAL A 83 4.73 -21.36 1.05
C VAL A 83 4.36 -22.76 1.55
N VAL A 84 3.85 -23.58 0.64
CA VAL A 84 3.64 -25.02 0.85
C VAL A 84 4.71 -25.75 0.04
N TRP A 85 5.76 -26.20 0.71
CA TRP A 85 6.86 -26.94 0.11
C TRP A 85 6.56 -28.43 0.09
N ILE A 86 6.69 -29.05 -1.08
CA ILE A 86 6.61 -30.49 -1.27
C ILE A 86 7.85 -30.93 -2.04
N GLY A 87 8.89 -31.33 -1.33
CA GLY A 87 10.12 -31.77 -1.94
C GLY A 87 9.90 -32.95 -2.90
N PRO A 88 10.68 -33.04 -4.00
CA PRO A 88 10.49 -34.05 -5.03
C PRO A 88 10.59 -35.49 -4.46
N SER A 89 11.50 -35.71 -3.51
CA SER A 89 11.72 -37.00 -2.84
C SER A 89 10.91 -37.19 -1.55
N CYS A 90 9.95 -36.29 -1.26
CA CYS A 90 9.11 -36.41 -0.07
C CYS A 90 8.22 -37.66 -0.10
N LYS A 91 8.07 -38.30 1.08
CA LYS A 91 7.30 -39.54 1.26
C LYS A 91 5.85 -39.40 0.80
N VAL A 92 5.36 -40.40 0.06
CA VAL A 92 4.00 -40.43 -0.52
C VAL A 92 2.91 -40.19 0.53
N MET A 93 3.02 -40.81 1.71
CA MET A 93 2.06 -40.63 2.81
C MET A 93 1.99 -39.16 3.29
N ARG A 94 3.13 -38.47 3.32
CA ARG A 94 3.21 -37.06 3.69
C ARG A 94 2.56 -36.19 2.62
N LYS A 95 2.87 -36.45 1.35
CA LYS A 95 2.25 -35.76 0.20
C LYS A 95 0.72 -35.87 0.21
N ALA A 96 0.18 -37.04 0.57
CA ALA A 96 -1.27 -37.27 0.63
C ALA A 96 -1.99 -36.44 1.70
N LYS A 97 -1.32 -36.09 2.80
CA LYS A 97 -1.91 -35.32 3.91
C LYS A 97 -1.75 -33.81 3.79
N ILE A 98 -0.92 -33.33 2.84
CA ILE A 98 -0.45 -31.94 2.81
C ILE A 98 -1.60 -30.93 2.69
N SER A 99 -2.65 -31.25 1.94
CA SER A 99 -3.79 -30.34 1.72
C SER A 99 -4.60 -30.12 3.00
N VAL A 100 -4.78 -31.18 3.80
CA VAL A 100 -5.45 -31.13 5.10
C VAL A 100 -4.58 -30.34 6.08
N HIS A 101 -3.28 -30.65 6.14
CA HIS A 101 -2.35 -29.99 7.04
C HIS A 101 -2.17 -28.50 6.70
N ALA A 102 -2.24 -28.14 5.41
CA ALA A 102 -2.21 -26.75 4.98
C ALA A 102 -3.41 -25.96 5.55
N ALA A 103 -4.58 -26.57 5.69
CA ALA A 103 -5.74 -25.92 6.32
C ALA A 103 -5.50 -25.64 7.81
N ASP A 104 -4.91 -26.62 8.53
CA ASP A 104 -4.53 -26.47 9.94
C ASP A 104 -3.48 -25.36 10.11
N VAL A 105 -2.47 -25.31 9.24
CA VAL A 105 -1.43 -24.27 9.25
C VAL A 105 -2.02 -22.87 8.98
N LYS A 106 -2.98 -22.75 8.06
CA LYS A 106 -3.67 -21.46 7.79
C LYS A 106 -4.48 -20.96 8.98
N SER A 107 -4.87 -21.83 9.92
CA SER A 107 -5.59 -21.42 11.13
C SER A 107 -4.69 -20.67 12.12
N VAL A 108 -3.38 -20.94 12.10
CA VAL A 108 -2.37 -20.26 12.94
C VAL A 108 -1.67 -19.14 12.16
N LEU A 109 -1.26 -19.38 10.92
CA LEU A 109 -0.65 -18.41 10.01
C LEU A 109 -1.73 -17.67 9.18
N ARG A 110 -2.54 -16.87 9.87
CA ARG A 110 -3.83 -16.40 9.34
C ARG A 110 -3.76 -15.34 8.23
N VAL A 111 -2.70 -14.53 8.20
CA VAL A 111 -2.64 -13.37 7.30
C VAL A 111 -1.58 -13.57 6.25
N PHE A 112 -1.99 -13.81 5.02
CA PHE A 112 -1.11 -13.87 3.86
C PHE A 112 -1.89 -13.40 2.62
N SER A 113 -1.16 -12.91 1.63
CA SER A 113 -1.72 -12.38 0.38
C SER A 113 -1.91 -13.47 -0.66
N ILE A 114 -0.98 -14.42 -0.72
CA ILE A 114 -1.06 -15.61 -1.57
C ILE A 114 -0.48 -16.83 -0.88
N GLU A 115 -1.00 -17.98 -1.30
CA GLU A 115 -0.38 -19.28 -1.10
C GLU A 115 0.43 -19.65 -2.34
N VAL A 116 1.67 -20.07 -2.11
CA VAL A 116 2.62 -20.51 -3.13
C VAL A 116 2.87 -22.00 -2.90
N ALA A 117 2.36 -22.84 -3.81
CA ALA A 117 2.70 -24.25 -3.82
C ALA A 117 4.03 -24.42 -4.55
N ALA A 118 5.05 -24.91 -3.86
CA ALA A 118 6.39 -25.09 -4.40
C ALA A 118 6.78 -26.58 -4.37
N ARG A 119 7.24 -27.08 -5.51
CA ARG A 119 7.70 -28.47 -5.72
C ARG A 119 9.17 -28.54 -6.07
N GLU A 120 9.72 -27.43 -6.56
CA GLU A 120 11.14 -27.24 -6.83
C GLU A 120 11.57 -25.84 -6.37
N LYS A 121 12.86 -25.63 -6.17
CA LYS A 121 13.37 -24.36 -5.62
C LYS A 121 13.10 -23.17 -6.54
N ASP A 122 12.90 -23.39 -7.83
CA ASP A 122 12.61 -22.34 -8.81
C ASP A 122 11.19 -21.77 -8.69
N ASP A 123 10.25 -22.52 -8.09
CA ASP A 123 8.91 -22.00 -7.76
C ASP A 123 8.97 -20.85 -6.74
N LEU A 124 10.10 -20.69 -6.06
CA LEU A 124 10.37 -19.66 -5.05
C LEU A 124 11.21 -18.51 -5.58
N ASN A 125 11.38 -18.41 -6.90
CA ASN A 125 11.95 -17.22 -7.51
C ASN A 125 11.06 -16.01 -7.23
N GLU A 126 11.68 -14.88 -6.89
CA GLU A 126 10.97 -13.72 -6.38
C GLU A 126 10.12 -13.01 -7.45
N ASP A 127 10.64 -12.87 -8.68
CA ASP A 127 9.97 -12.11 -9.73
C ASP A 127 8.56 -12.63 -10.07
N PRO A 128 8.34 -13.94 -10.31
CA PRO A 128 7.01 -14.47 -10.58
C PRO A 128 6.04 -14.27 -9.41
N ILE A 129 6.53 -14.40 -8.18
CA ILE A 129 5.76 -14.20 -6.95
C ILE A 129 5.33 -12.74 -6.83
N VAL A 130 6.27 -11.80 -7.04
CA VAL A 130 6.00 -10.36 -7.00
C VAL A 130 5.00 -9.95 -8.08
N VAL A 131 5.10 -10.49 -9.30
CA VAL A 131 4.10 -10.24 -10.36
C VAL A 131 2.70 -10.68 -9.92
N ARG A 132 2.57 -11.84 -9.27
CA ARG A 132 1.29 -12.32 -8.74
C ARG A 132 0.76 -11.43 -7.62
N LEU A 133 1.63 -10.98 -6.72
CA LEU A 133 1.30 -10.05 -5.64
C LEU A 133 0.79 -8.69 -6.18
N ARG A 134 1.44 -8.14 -7.22
CA ARG A 134 1.00 -6.89 -7.88
C ARG A 134 -0.38 -7.04 -8.51
N LYS A 135 -0.66 -8.15 -9.19
CA LYS A 135 -1.97 -8.39 -9.83
C LYS A 135 -3.13 -8.40 -8.84
N LEU A 136 -2.95 -8.94 -7.64
CA LEU A 136 -4.00 -8.96 -6.62
C LEU A 136 -4.38 -7.56 -6.13
N ILE A 137 -3.41 -6.66 -6.02
CA ILE A 137 -3.67 -5.27 -5.64
C ILE A 137 -4.52 -4.58 -6.70
N ILE A 138 -4.16 -4.74 -7.98
CA ILE A 138 -4.86 -4.10 -9.10
C ILE A 138 -6.32 -4.57 -9.16
N ASN A 139 -6.56 -5.89 -9.03
CA ASN A 139 -7.92 -6.45 -9.09
C ASN A 139 -8.81 -5.95 -7.94
N ASN A 140 -8.24 -5.78 -6.75
CA ASN A 140 -8.95 -5.19 -5.62
C ASN A 140 -9.29 -3.70 -5.88
N GLN A 141 -8.39 -2.94 -6.50
CA GLN A 141 -8.65 -1.54 -6.86
C GLN A 141 -9.69 -1.40 -7.98
N GLN A 142 -9.68 -2.26 -9.00
CA GLN A 142 -10.67 -2.24 -10.08
C GLN A 142 -12.07 -2.63 -9.60
N SER A 143 -12.17 -3.56 -8.63
CA SER A 143 -13.44 -3.90 -7.98
C SER A 143 -14.04 -2.69 -7.24
N ALA A 144 -13.20 -1.83 -6.68
CA ALA A 144 -13.62 -0.56 -6.06
C ALA A 144 -13.95 0.56 -7.06
N ARG A 145 -13.51 0.45 -8.33
CA ARG A 145 -13.76 1.43 -9.40
C ARG A 145 -14.94 1.06 -10.32
N ARG A 146 -15.66 -0.03 -10.06
CA ARG A 146 -16.92 -0.30 -10.77
C ARG A 146 -17.91 0.80 -10.36
N SER A 147 -18.23 1.68 -11.31
CA SER A 147 -19.25 2.71 -11.15
C SER A 147 -20.56 2.07 -10.67
N PRO A 148 -21.31 2.74 -9.78
CA PRO A 148 -22.61 2.23 -9.36
C PRO A 148 -23.47 2.00 -10.60
N ARG A 149 -24.10 0.82 -10.70
CA ARG A 149 -25.11 0.54 -11.74
C ARG A 149 -26.05 1.73 -11.80
N SER A 150 -26.39 2.19 -13.00
CA SER A 150 -27.38 3.25 -13.20
C SER A 150 -28.62 2.91 -12.37
N THR A 151 -28.85 3.68 -11.31
CA THR A 151 -30.07 3.58 -10.52
C THR A 151 -31.24 3.77 -11.46
N PRO A 152 -32.26 2.90 -11.44
CA PRO A 152 -33.50 3.16 -12.16
C PRO A 152 -34.00 4.54 -11.72
N GLN A 153 -34.29 5.45 -12.66
CA GLN A 153 -34.92 6.73 -12.31
C GLN A 153 -36.32 6.43 -11.77
N LEU A 154 -36.40 6.23 -10.46
CA LEU A 154 -37.64 6.33 -9.73
C LEU A 154 -38.02 7.81 -9.72
N ASN A 155 -39.14 8.12 -10.38
CA ASN A 155 -39.78 9.42 -10.31
C ASN A 155 -40.17 9.69 -8.84
N MET A 156 -39.28 10.33 -8.10
CA MET A 156 -39.39 10.64 -6.68
C MET A 156 -39.32 12.15 -6.51
N ASP A 157 -40.17 12.70 -5.64
CA ASP A 157 -40.24 14.13 -5.39
C ASP A 157 -38.87 14.73 -5.06
N PRO A 158 -38.48 15.87 -5.66
CA PRO A 158 -37.15 16.45 -5.51
C PRO A 158 -36.80 16.82 -4.07
N ALA A 159 -37.79 17.11 -3.21
CA ALA A 159 -37.58 17.34 -1.79
C ALA A 159 -37.17 16.07 -1.02
N LYS A 160 -37.67 14.90 -1.44
CA LYS A 160 -37.35 13.59 -0.85
C LYS A 160 -35.97 13.14 -1.30
N LEU A 161 -35.61 13.44 -2.56
CA LEU A 161 -34.27 13.23 -3.12
C LEU A 161 -33.22 14.07 -2.39
N ALA A 162 -33.49 15.36 -2.15
CA ALA A 162 -32.58 16.24 -1.41
C ALA A 162 -32.36 15.78 0.04
N LYS A 163 -33.42 15.29 0.71
CA LYS A 163 -33.32 14.79 2.09
C LYS A 163 -32.56 13.47 2.18
N LEU A 164 -32.74 12.58 1.19
CA LEU A 164 -32.01 11.31 1.10
C LEU A 164 -30.55 11.52 0.69
N GLN A 165 -30.28 12.47 -0.20
CA GLN A 165 -28.92 12.88 -0.57
C GLN A 165 -28.18 13.56 0.59
N ALA A 166 -28.85 14.41 1.37
CA ALA A 166 -28.29 14.97 2.60
C ALA A 166 -28.01 13.90 3.68
N GLN A 167 -28.88 12.89 3.79
CA GLN A 167 -28.70 11.77 4.70
C GLN A 167 -27.60 10.78 4.22
N ALA A 168 -27.42 10.63 2.91
CA ALA A 168 -26.33 9.85 2.31
C ALA A 168 -24.98 10.59 2.38
N ALA A 169 -24.96 11.93 2.29
CA ALA A 169 -23.76 12.76 2.44
C ALA A 169 -23.20 12.73 3.87
N ALA A 170 -24.02 12.39 4.86
CA ALA A 170 -23.60 12.27 6.27
C ALA A 170 -22.94 10.93 6.61
N ASN A 171 -23.11 9.88 5.78
CA ASN A 171 -22.52 8.59 6.03
C ASN A 171 -21.11 8.52 5.45
N ARG A 172 -20.10 8.92 6.24
CA ARG A 172 -18.73 8.43 6.03
C ARG A 172 -18.75 6.92 6.27
N ILE A 173 -18.44 6.16 5.24
CA ILE A 173 -18.34 4.71 5.33
C ILE A 173 -16.85 4.37 5.28
N VAL A 174 -16.37 3.68 6.31
CA VAL A 174 -15.02 3.13 6.34
C VAL A 174 -15.14 1.62 6.20
N HIS A 175 -14.60 1.07 5.11
CA HIS A 175 -14.39 -0.36 4.97
C HIS A 175 -12.95 -0.67 5.33
N ALA A 176 -12.75 -1.62 6.24
CA ALA A 176 -11.43 -2.06 6.66
C ALA A 176 -11.26 -3.55 6.36
N ALA A 177 -10.27 -3.88 5.54
CA ALA A 177 -9.74 -5.23 5.46
C ALA A 177 -8.49 -5.27 6.35
N VAL A 178 -8.71 -5.45 7.65
CA VAL A 178 -7.62 -5.45 8.66
C VAL A 178 -6.62 -6.57 8.39
N GLY A 179 -7.08 -7.74 7.92
CA GLY A 179 -6.20 -8.83 7.49
C GLY A 179 -5.35 -8.53 6.25
N ALA A 180 -5.65 -7.46 5.51
CA ALA A 180 -4.89 -7.05 4.31
C ALA A 180 -4.22 -5.67 4.47
N ASN A 181 -4.20 -5.10 5.69
CA ASN A 181 -3.73 -3.74 5.98
C ASN A 181 -4.29 -2.70 4.99
N THR A 182 -5.57 -2.82 4.64
CA THR A 182 -6.20 -1.95 3.62
C THR A 182 -7.45 -1.29 4.20
N PHE A 183 -7.49 0.04 4.13
CA PHE A 183 -8.65 0.85 4.52
C PHE A 183 -9.16 1.60 3.30
N ALA A 184 -10.47 1.57 3.08
CA ALA A 184 -11.14 2.36 2.06
C ALA A 184 -12.12 3.30 2.77
N ILE A 185 -11.89 4.59 2.61
CA ILE A 185 -12.73 5.65 3.19
C ILE A 185 -13.57 6.23 2.05
N TYR A 186 -14.88 6.13 2.19
CA TYR A 186 -15.84 6.67 1.24
C TYR A 186 -16.55 7.87 1.87
N GLY A 187 -16.68 8.94 1.10
CA GLY A 187 -17.40 10.14 1.51
C GLY A 187 -17.36 11.21 0.43
N ALA A 188 -18.16 12.26 0.61
CA ALA A 188 -18.07 13.45 -0.22
C ALA A 188 -16.77 14.20 0.10
N GLY A 189 -15.87 14.30 -0.88
CA GLY A 189 -14.70 15.17 -0.80
C GLY A 189 -15.14 16.63 -0.88
N HIS A 190 -14.57 17.48 -0.03
CA HIS A 190 -14.76 18.92 -0.12
C HIS A 190 -13.45 19.54 -0.59
N VAL A 191 -13.52 20.33 -1.65
CA VAL A 191 -12.44 21.25 -2.03
C VAL A 191 -12.56 22.45 -1.10
N LYS A 192 -11.51 22.69 -0.31
CA LYS A 192 -11.42 23.82 0.61
C LYS A 192 -10.10 24.54 0.40
N GLU A 193 -10.12 25.86 0.57
CA GLU A 193 -8.90 26.66 0.57
C GLU A 193 -8.02 26.28 1.76
N LEU A 194 -6.70 26.33 1.55
CA LEU A 194 -5.72 25.91 2.54
C LEU A 194 -5.84 26.70 3.86
N THR A 195 -6.22 27.98 3.76
CA THR A 195 -6.48 28.87 4.90
C THR A 195 -7.66 28.44 5.76
N GLU A 196 -8.64 27.72 5.20
CA GLU A 196 -9.80 27.18 5.94
C GLU A 196 -9.50 25.87 6.67
N LEU A 197 -8.44 25.18 6.26
CA LEU A 197 -8.02 23.88 6.79
C LEU A 197 -7.02 24.01 7.93
N VAL A 198 -6.26 25.12 7.97
CA VAL A 198 -5.42 25.52 9.09
C VAL A 198 -6.32 26.13 10.18
N PRO A 199 -6.21 25.75 11.47
CA PRO A 199 -5.12 24.99 12.10
C PRO A 199 -5.34 23.47 12.19
N GLY A 200 -6.52 22.96 11.84
CA GLY A 200 -6.93 21.58 12.12
C GLY A 200 -6.05 20.51 11.47
N ILE A 201 -5.42 20.82 10.33
CA ILE A 201 -4.51 19.91 9.63
C ILE A 201 -3.10 19.86 10.23
N LEU A 202 -2.70 20.84 11.05
CA LEU A 202 -1.30 20.99 11.47
C LEU A 202 -0.80 19.80 12.31
N ASN A 203 -1.67 19.23 13.13
CA ASN A 203 -1.35 18.07 13.96
C ASN A 203 -1.33 16.74 13.18
N GLN A 204 -1.81 16.73 11.93
CA GLN A 204 -1.83 15.55 11.06
C GLN A 204 -0.74 15.59 10.00
N LEU A 205 -0.10 16.75 9.80
CA LEU A 205 0.99 16.92 8.86
C LEU A 205 2.32 16.50 9.49
N GLY A 206 3.10 15.72 8.74
CA GLY A 206 4.48 15.41 9.09
C GLY A 206 5.43 16.60 8.91
N PRO A 207 6.67 16.50 9.40
CA PRO A 207 7.65 17.59 9.38
C PRO A 207 7.91 18.16 7.96
N ASP A 208 7.94 17.32 6.93
CA ASP A 208 8.17 17.75 5.54
C ASP A 208 7.00 18.54 4.95
N SER A 209 5.77 18.13 5.28
CA SER A 209 4.56 18.83 4.85
C SER A 209 4.39 20.17 5.56
N LEU A 210 4.84 20.27 6.83
CA LEU A 210 4.88 21.54 7.56
C LEU A 210 5.93 22.50 7.01
N ALA A 211 7.10 22.01 6.60
CA ALA A 211 8.12 22.84 5.94
C ALA A 211 7.59 23.43 4.62
N SER A 212 6.89 22.61 3.83
CA SER A 212 6.26 23.05 2.57
C SER A 212 5.15 24.07 2.81
N LEU A 213 4.34 23.88 3.86
CA LEU A 213 3.28 24.81 4.25
C LEU A 213 3.84 26.17 4.71
N ARG A 214 4.96 26.17 5.46
CA ARG A 214 5.66 27.40 5.86
C ARG A 214 6.18 28.19 4.66
N LYS A 215 6.83 27.50 3.71
CA LYS A 215 7.34 28.13 2.47
C LYS A 215 6.21 28.75 1.62
N LEU A 216 5.05 28.09 1.57
CA LEU A 216 3.87 28.62 0.89
C LEU A 216 3.30 29.85 1.63
N ALA A 217 3.21 29.82 2.96
CA ALA A 217 2.76 30.95 3.76
C ALA A 217 3.68 32.17 3.59
N GLU A 218 5.00 31.96 3.59
CA GLU A 218 6.01 33.00 3.33
C GLU A 218 5.87 33.60 1.94
N SER A 219 5.61 32.78 0.91
CA SER A 219 5.37 33.26 -0.46
C SER A 219 4.12 34.14 -0.57
N TYR A 220 3.06 33.82 0.20
CA TYR A 220 1.81 34.60 0.19
C TYR A 220 1.98 35.96 0.90
N GLN A 221 2.80 36.01 1.95
CA GLN A 221 3.12 37.24 2.66
C GLN A 221 4.02 38.17 1.83
N ALA A 222 4.97 37.61 1.07
CA ALA A 222 5.80 38.38 0.14
C ALA A 222 4.99 39.05 -0.98
N ILE A 223 3.95 38.37 -1.48
CA ILE A 223 3.05 38.89 -2.54
C ILE A 223 2.12 39.99 -1.99
N GLN A 224 1.72 39.94 -0.72
CA GLN A 224 0.92 41.02 -0.11
C GLN A 224 1.72 42.28 0.20
N GLN A 225 3.02 42.18 0.48
CA GLN A 225 3.87 43.34 0.73
C GLN A 225 4.22 44.16 -0.52
N SER A 226 4.15 43.58 -1.72
CA SER A 226 4.43 44.30 -2.97
C SER A 226 3.24 45.10 -3.52
N GLN A 227 2.01 44.88 -3.03
CA GLN A 227 0.81 45.62 -3.47
C GLN A 227 0.45 46.85 -2.62
N GLN A 228 1.16 47.13 -1.52
CA GLN A 228 0.93 48.33 -0.71
C GLN A 228 2.04 49.37 -0.91
N ARG A 229 2.13 49.95 -2.12
CA ARG A 229 2.78 51.26 -2.30
C ARG A 229 1.84 52.17 -3.12
N PRO A 230 1.36 53.30 -2.55
CA PRO A 230 0.39 54.16 -3.22
C PRO A 230 1.00 54.88 -4.45
N PRO A 231 0.19 55.21 -5.47
CA PRO A 231 0.69 55.80 -6.72
C PRO A 231 0.63 57.33 -6.67
N ASN A 232 1.75 57.99 -6.37
CA ASN A 232 2.19 59.28 -6.93
C ASN A 232 3.27 59.93 -6.05
N ALA A 233 4.44 60.19 -6.62
CA ALA A 233 4.97 61.54 -6.84
C ALA A 233 6.45 61.50 -7.24
N GLY A 234 6.74 62.07 -8.41
CA GLY A 234 7.89 62.96 -8.64
C GLY A 234 9.30 62.41 -8.48
N ALA A 235 9.96 62.20 -9.63
CA ALA A 235 11.40 62.07 -9.74
C ALA A 235 12.17 63.21 -9.06
N THR A 236 13.18 62.90 -8.25
CA THR A 236 14.59 63.20 -8.54
C THR A 236 15.53 62.66 -7.46
N GLN A 237 16.55 61.98 -7.95
CA GLN A 237 17.94 61.94 -7.47
C GLN A 237 18.34 61.26 -6.15
N ASP A 238 19.32 60.39 -6.39
CA ASP A 238 20.54 60.12 -5.63
C ASP A 238 20.55 58.91 -4.69
N ASP A 239 21.42 58.00 -5.14
CA ASP A 239 22.33 57.10 -4.43
C ASP A 239 21.80 55.78 -3.84
N ASP A 240 22.48 54.73 -4.32
CA ASP A 240 22.74 53.40 -3.75
C ASP A 240 21.53 52.53 -3.36
N ASP A 241 21.27 51.47 -4.16
CA ASP A 241 21.26 50.08 -3.68
C ASP A 241 20.82 49.07 -4.77
N ASP A 242 21.66 48.03 -4.90
CA ASP A 242 21.37 46.61 -5.11
C ASP A 242 20.37 46.11 -6.18
N ASP A 243 20.95 45.36 -7.13
CA ASP A 243 20.44 44.11 -7.72
C ASP A 243 18.91 43.97 -7.85
N VAL A 244 18.34 44.67 -8.82
CA VAL A 244 17.02 44.35 -9.37
C VAL A 244 17.20 43.52 -10.64
N PRO A 245 17.03 42.18 -10.61
CA PRO A 245 16.88 41.42 -11.85
C PRO A 245 15.50 41.66 -12.45
N ASP A 246 15.45 41.91 -13.76
CA ASP A 246 14.23 42.15 -14.53
C ASP A 246 13.21 41.02 -14.34
N LEU A 247 11.96 41.39 -14.04
CA LEU A 247 10.84 40.46 -14.03
C LEU A 247 10.59 39.96 -15.46
N VAL A 248 10.93 38.69 -15.70
CA VAL A 248 10.40 37.95 -16.85
C VAL A 248 8.87 37.90 -16.74
N GLU A 249 8.22 38.60 -17.67
CA GLU A 249 6.77 38.61 -17.81
C GLU A 249 6.24 37.19 -18.03
N ASN A 250 5.12 36.93 -17.38
CA ASN A 250 4.36 35.69 -17.42
C ASN A 250 4.33 35.08 -18.83
N PHE A 251 4.79 33.83 -18.91
CA PHE A 251 4.51 32.90 -19.99
C PHE A 251 3.00 32.64 -20.07
N ASP A 252 2.28 33.51 -20.79
CA ASP A 252 0.92 33.23 -21.22
C ASP A 252 1.00 32.36 -22.49
N VAL A 253 0.47 31.15 -22.36
CA VAL A 253 0.55 30.09 -23.37
C VAL A 253 -0.71 30.16 -24.23
N GLU A 254 -0.63 30.78 -25.41
CA GLU A 254 -1.66 30.63 -26.44
C GLU A 254 -1.35 29.42 -27.31
N ALA A 255 -2.11 28.34 -27.08
CA ALA A 255 -2.12 27.16 -27.92
C ALA A 255 -3.05 27.36 -29.12
N GLU A 256 -2.50 27.66 -30.30
CA GLU A 256 -3.25 27.60 -31.56
C GLU A 256 -3.03 26.28 -32.31
N GLN A 257 -4.14 25.58 -32.55
CA GLN A 257 -4.29 24.48 -33.49
C GLN A 257 -4.06 24.95 -34.93
N LYS A 258 -3.32 24.17 -35.73
CA LYS A 258 -3.46 24.18 -37.19
C LYS A 258 -3.61 22.80 -37.79
N VAL A 259 -4.75 22.65 -38.46
CA VAL A 259 -5.19 21.58 -39.35
C VAL A 259 -4.68 21.87 -40.78
N ALA A 260 -4.55 20.81 -41.58
CA ALA A 260 -4.41 20.72 -43.05
C ALA A 260 -2.98 20.82 -43.64
N GLY A 261 -2.57 20.04 -44.66
CA GLY A 261 -3.26 19.10 -45.57
C GLY A 261 -2.20 18.10 -46.13
N LEU A 262 -2.57 16.88 -46.55
CA LEU A 262 -3.09 16.53 -47.88
C LEU A 262 -2.22 17.06 -49.02
N ASP A 263 -1.24 16.25 -49.39
CA ASP A 263 -1.02 15.78 -50.77
C ASP A 263 -0.77 14.27 -50.68
#